data_AF-M5G3G0-F1
#
_entry.id   AF-M5G3G0-F1
#
_cell.length_a   1.000
_cell.length_b   1.000
_cell.length_c   1.000
_cell.angle_alpha   90.00
_cell.angle_beta   90.00
_cell.angle_gamma   90.00
#
_symmetry.space_group_name_H-M   'P 1'
#
loop_
_entity.id
_entity.type
_entity.pdbx_description
1 polymer ?
#
loop_
_entity_poly.entity_id
_entity_poly.type
_entity_poly.pdbx_seq_one_letter_code
_entity_poly.pdbx_strand_id
1 'polypeptide(L)'
;MSNSNEVKRIQDEHPGEACIIEDQILGKTLVTRTLGDWDQKWPKGMVGRLYPFLPFVSNKVPLIRKRLLTNSISPPYQTARADVTHEKLSGGRVIVIVASDGLPDNSARLTLDQHPDVEKRKQDMIQSWVRSASRKPLEGLEAERIMRDVLGGTDERKVLMNITDWFQLSIWDDLTLIVIDLSFPEERSD
;
A
#
# COMPACT_ATOMS: atom_id res chain seq x y z
N MET A 1 -1.44 -3.06 -12.76
CA MET A 1 -1.14 -1.85 -11.97
C MET A 1 -2.29 -0.87 -12.10
N SER A 2 -2.70 -0.22 -11.02
CA SER A 2 -3.88 0.66 -11.01
C SER A 2 -3.60 2.14 -11.32
N ASN A 3 -2.34 2.61 -11.18
CA ASN A 3 -1.96 3.99 -11.46
C ASN A 3 -1.34 4.14 -12.87
N SER A 4 -2.16 4.54 -13.84
CA SER A 4 -1.76 4.68 -15.24
C SER A 4 -0.70 5.77 -15.47
N ASN A 5 -0.70 6.83 -14.66
CA ASN A 5 0.29 7.90 -14.76
C ASN A 5 1.69 7.41 -14.40
N GLU A 6 1.80 6.57 -13.36
CA GLU A 6 3.07 5.97 -12.96
C GLU A 6 3.60 4.97 -13.99
N VAL A 7 2.70 4.15 -14.57
CA VAL A 7 3.07 3.24 -15.66
C VAL A 7 3.63 4.02 -16.84
N LYS A 8 2.92 5.08 -17.24
CA LYS A 8 3.36 5.94 -18.34
C LYS A 8 4.70 6.61 -18.04
N ARG A 9 4.90 7.15 -16.84
CA ARG A 9 6.17 7.77 -16.41
C ARG A 9 7.34 6.80 -16.62
N ILE A 10 7.22 5.55 -16.16
CA ILE A 10 8.28 4.54 -16.30
C ILE A 10 8.52 4.22 -17.78
N GLN A 11 7.48 4.07 -18.58
CA GLN A 11 7.62 3.80 -20.02
C GLN A 11 8.30 4.96 -20.78
N ASP A 12 8.00 6.20 -20.40
CA ASP A 12 8.60 7.41 -20.98
C ASP A 12 10.07 7.56 -20.55
N GLU A 13 10.43 7.15 -19.33
CA GLU A 13 11.83 7.12 -18.85
C GLU A 13 12.68 6.02 -19.50
N HIS A 14 12.05 4.93 -19.95
CA HIS A 14 12.71 3.77 -20.56
C HIS A 14 12.12 3.40 -21.93
N PRO A 15 12.27 4.27 -22.94
CA PRO A 15 11.63 4.08 -24.24
C PRO A 15 12.14 2.81 -24.94
N GLY A 16 11.20 1.95 -25.35
CA GLY A 16 11.49 0.70 -26.06
C GLY A 16 11.86 -0.49 -25.18
N GLU A 17 11.82 -0.33 -23.84
CA GLU A 17 12.13 -1.40 -22.90
C GLU A 17 10.88 -2.06 -22.31
N ALA A 18 10.95 -3.37 -22.06
CA ALA A 18 9.90 -4.09 -21.33
C ALA A 18 10.02 -3.86 -19.82
N CYS A 19 9.77 -2.63 -19.38
CA CYS A 19 9.93 -2.20 -17.99
C CYS A 19 8.81 -2.69 -17.05
N ILE A 20 7.59 -2.89 -17.56
CA ILE A 20 6.44 -3.43 -16.82
C ILE A 20 6.10 -4.82 -17.36
N ILE A 21 6.11 -5.82 -16.49
CA ILE A 21 5.86 -7.21 -16.86
C ILE A 21 4.92 -7.83 -15.82
N GLU A 22 3.78 -8.37 -16.26
CA GLU A 22 2.75 -8.93 -15.36
C GLU A 22 2.36 -7.94 -14.25
N ASP A 23 2.13 -6.68 -14.62
CA ASP A 23 1.81 -5.60 -13.69
C ASP A 23 2.90 -5.30 -12.63
N GLN A 24 4.13 -5.77 -12.83
CA GLN A 24 5.24 -5.53 -11.93
C GLN A 24 6.42 -4.88 -12.65
N ILE A 25 7.15 -4.01 -11.97
CA ILE A 25 8.41 -3.46 -12.49
C ILE A 25 9.41 -4.59 -12.64
N LEU A 26 9.88 -4.79 -13.87
CA LEU A 26 10.78 -5.88 -14.28
C LEU A 26 10.32 -7.27 -13.83
N GLY A 27 9.01 -7.46 -13.57
CA GLY A 27 8.44 -8.70 -13.05
C GLY A 27 8.83 -9.03 -11.60
N LYS A 28 9.10 -8.02 -10.77
CA LYS A 28 9.49 -8.20 -9.35
C LYS A 28 8.57 -7.47 -8.36
N THR A 29 8.31 -6.17 -8.55
CA THR A 29 7.60 -5.33 -7.56
C THR A 29 6.37 -4.67 -8.15
N LEU A 30 5.26 -4.64 -7.38
CA LEU A 30 4.03 -3.94 -7.77
C LEU A 30 4.11 -2.43 -7.52
N VAL A 31 4.89 -1.99 -6.53
CA VAL A 31 5.01 -0.58 -6.14
C VAL A 31 6.03 0.13 -7.02
N THR A 32 5.65 1.28 -7.58
CA THR A 32 6.49 2.01 -8.54
C THR A 32 7.52 2.94 -7.92
N ARG A 33 7.33 3.29 -6.65
CA ARG A 33 8.20 4.18 -5.89
C ARG A 33 8.47 3.58 -4.53
N THR A 34 9.73 3.35 -4.21
CA THR A 34 10.14 2.70 -2.97
C THR A 34 11.42 3.33 -2.43
N LEU A 35 11.61 3.25 -1.12
CA LEU A 35 12.93 3.31 -0.51
C LEU A 35 13.55 1.91 -0.59
N GLY A 36 14.86 1.79 -0.81
CA GLY A 36 15.50 0.49 -1.03
C GLY A 36 15.37 -0.01 -2.46
N ASP A 37 15.00 -1.29 -2.66
CA ASP A 37 14.97 -1.99 -3.97
C ASP A 37 16.15 -1.65 -4.88
N TRP A 38 17.34 -1.72 -4.30
CA TRP A 38 18.58 -1.30 -4.92
C TRP A 38 18.83 -1.98 -6.28
N ASP A 39 18.38 -3.22 -6.45
CA ASP A 39 18.59 -4.02 -7.67
C ASP A 39 17.76 -3.56 -8.87
N GLN A 40 16.73 -2.74 -8.64
CA GLN A 40 15.95 -2.08 -9.70
C GLN A 40 16.44 -0.66 -9.98
N LYS A 41 17.42 -0.18 -9.21
CA LYS A 41 17.96 1.18 -9.29
C LYS A 41 19.41 1.22 -9.75
N TRP A 42 20.18 0.18 -9.47
CA TRP A 42 21.61 0.14 -9.74
C TRP A 42 21.92 -0.49 -11.10
N PRO A 43 23.07 -0.17 -11.73
CA PRO A 43 23.49 -0.78 -12.98
C PRO A 43 23.53 -2.31 -12.90
N LYS A 44 22.98 -3.00 -13.91
CA LYS A 44 22.88 -4.47 -13.94
C LYS A 44 24.18 -5.20 -13.64
N GLY A 45 25.32 -4.66 -14.08
CA GLY A 45 26.64 -5.24 -13.86
C GLY A 45 27.05 -5.22 -12.38
N MET A 46 26.65 -4.19 -11.65
CA MET A 46 26.84 -4.10 -10.19
C MET A 46 25.89 -5.06 -9.47
N VAL A 47 24.61 -5.08 -9.88
CA VAL A 47 23.59 -5.96 -9.31
C VAL A 47 23.97 -7.43 -9.44
N GLY A 48 24.37 -7.86 -10.64
CA GLY A 48 24.79 -9.23 -10.90
C GLY A 48 26.01 -9.67 -10.07
N ARG A 49 26.93 -8.74 -9.77
CA ARG A 49 28.10 -9.01 -8.91
C ARG A 49 27.73 -9.12 -7.44
N LEU A 50 26.69 -8.42 -6.97
CA LEU A 50 26.29 -8.41 -5.57
C LEU A 50 25.39 -9.56 -5.17
N TYR A 51 24.54 -10.05 -6.07
CA TYR A 51 23.63 -11.15 -5.77
C TYR A 51 24.27 -12.40 -5.14
N PRO A 52 25.46 -12.88 -5.58
CA PRO A 52 26.14 -14.02 -4.95
C PRO A 52 26.53 -13.80 -3.48
N PHE A 53 26.67 -12.55 -3.03
CA PHE A 53 27.10 -12.21 -1.67
C PHE A 53 25.93 -12.05 -0.69
N LEU A 54 24.69 -12.16 -1.16
CA LEU A 54 23.51 -11.99 -0.32
C LEU A 54 23.17 -13.30 0.42
N PRO A 55 23.07 -13.28 1.76
CA PRO A 55 22.98 -14.48 2.60
C PRO A 55 21.69 -15.30 2.41
N PHE A 56 20.71 -14.77 1.69
CA PHE A 56 19.41 -15.41 1.42
C PHE A 56 19.24 -15.81 -0.05
N VAL A 57 20.34 -15.93 -0.79
CA VAL A 57 20.35 -16.31 -2.20
C VAL A 57 20.83 -17.75 -2.28
N SER A 58 19.89 -18.68 -2.49
CA SER A 58 20.27 -20.05 -2.85
C SER A 58 21.23 -20.02 -4.04
N ASN A 59 22.08 -21.04 -4.20
CA ASN A 59 22.99 -21.17 -5.36
C ASN A 59 22.27 -21.12 -6.73
N LYS A 60 20.94 -21.24 -6.76
CA LYS A 60 20.13 -20.91 -7.93
C LYS A 60 19.67 -19.46 -7.81
N VAL A 61 20.12 -18.60 -8.74
CA VAL A 61 19.52 -17.28 -8.94
C VAL A 61 18.03 -17.49 -9.20
N PRO A 62 17.12 -17.02 -8.32
CA PRO A 62 15.68 -17.16 -8.53
C PRO A 62 15.29 -16.62 -9.91
N LEU A 63 14.30 -17.25 -10.56
CA LEU A 63 13.84 -16.84 -11.90
C LEU A 63 13.55 -15.34 -11.99
N ILE A 64 12.99 -14.77 -10.91
CA ILE A 64 12.75 -13.32 -10.75
C ILE A 64 14.02 -12.49 -10.92
N ARG A 65 15.15 -12.88 -10.30
CA ARG A 65 16.41 -12.14 -10.44
C ARG A 65 17.02 -12.26 -11.82
N LYS A 66 16.90 -13.44 -12.45
CA LYS A 66 17.34 -13.63 -13.84
C LYS A 66 16.49 -12.77 -14.79
N ARG A 67 15.17 -12.71 -14.57
CA ARG A 67 14.24 -11.87 -15.32
C ARG A 67 14.60 -10.39 -15.16
N LEU A 68 14.83 -9.95 -13.92
CA LEU A 68 15.26 -8.58 -13.61
C LEU A 68 16.55 -8.23 -14.33
N LEU A 69 17.61 -9.04 -14.22
CA LEU A 69 18.90 -8.75 -14.86
C LEU A 69 18.83 -8.76 -16.40
N THR A 70 17.97 -9.61 -16.97
CA THR A 70 17.75 -9.67 -18.42
C THR A 70 17.08 -8.40 -18.95
N ASN A 71 16.11 -7.86 -18.19
CA ASN A 71 15.30 -6.72 -18.62
C ASN A 71 15.84 -5.36 -18.12
N SER A 72 16.78 -5.36 -17.17
CA SER A 72 17.44 -4.15 -16.66
C SER A 72 18.49 -3.65 -17.67
N ILE A 73 18.07 -2.74 -18.54
CA ILE A 73 18.87 -2.11 -19.60
C ILE A 73 19.31 -0.71 -19.16
N SER A 74 18.40 0.17 -18.74
CA SER A 74 18.66 1.57 -18.37
C SER A 74 18.17 1.94 -16.95
N PRO A 75 18.63 1.28 -15.88
CA PRO A 75 18.24 1.65 -14.52
C PRO A 75 18.58 3.13 -14.21
N PRO A 76 17.83 3.81 -13.33
CA PRO A 76 16.86 3.25 -12.37
C PRO A 76 15.42 3.16 -12.87
N TYR A 77 14.71 2.07 -12.54
CA TYR A 77 13.29 1.86 -12.88
C TYR A 77 12.31 2.27 -11.76
N GLN A 78 12.83 2.49 -10.56
CA GLN A 78 12.07 2.93 -9.39
C GLN A 78 12.71 4.20 -8.83
N THR A 79 11.87 5.10 -8.33
CA THR A 79 12.31 6.32 -7.67
C THR A 79 11.95 6.32 -6.18
N ALA A 80 12.77 6.99 -5.38
CA ALA A 80 12.47 7.30 -3.97
C ALA A 80 11.80 8.67 -3.80
N ARG A 81 11.54 9.39 -4.91
CA ARG A 81 10.92 10.72 -4.87
C ARG A 81 9.43 10.59 -4.51
N ALA A 82 9.06 11.17 -3.38
CA ALA A 82 7.66 11.27 -2.97
C ALA A 82 6.87 12.22 -3.89
N ASP A 83 5.57 11.92 -4.06
CA ASP A 83 4.61 12.89 -4.55
C ASP A 83 4.16 13.76 -3.37
N VAL A 84 4.22 15.09 -3.54
CA VAL A 84 3.92 16.06 -2.48
C VAL A 84 2.66 16.82 -2.86
N THR A 85 1.66 16.74 -2.00
CA THR A 85 0.41 17.51 -2.10
C THR A 85 0.29 18.46 -0.91
N HIS A 86 -0.37 19.61 -1.14
CA HIS A 86 -0.65 20.60 -0.10
C HIS A 86 -2.16 20.80 -0.07
N GLU A 87 -2.78 20.53 1.08
CA GLU A 87 -4.22 20.66 1.27
C GLU A 87 -4.50 21.72 2.34
N LYS A 88 -5.41 22.67 2.05
CA LYS A 88 -5.88 23.63 3.06
C LYS A 88 -6.96 22.95 3.89
N LEU A 89 -6.70 22.78 5.19
CA LEU A 89 -7.69 22.23 6.12
C LEU A 89 -8.75 23.28 6.46
N SER A 90 -10.00 22.85 6.60
CA SER A 90 -11.09 23.70 7.07
C SER A 90 -10.97 23.97 8.57
N GLY A 91 -11.58 25.06 9.05
CA GLY A 91 -11.82 25.26 10.47
C GLY A 91 -12.64 24.12 11.08
N GLY A 92 -12.54 23.93 12.40
CA GLY A 92 -13.22 22.85 13.12
C GLY A 92 -12.39 21.57 13.25
N ARG A 93 -13.06 20.42 13.40
CA ARG A 93 -12.41 19.11 13.62
C ARG A 93 -12.09 18.44 12.28
N VAL A 94 -10.85 17.97 12.14
CA VAL A 94 -10.34 17.25 10.97
C VAL A 94 -9.66 15.97 11.43
N ILE A 95 -10.02 14.83 10.82
CA ILE A 95 -9.38 13.54 11.09
C ILE A 95 -8.55 13.16 9.86
N VAL A 96 -7.25 12.94 10.07
CA VAL A 96 -6.35 12.40 9.05
C VAL A 96 -6.08 10.94 9.34
N ILE A 97 -6.35 10.08 8.36
CA ILE A 97 -6.09 8.63 8.44
C ILE A 97 -4.92 8.32 7.50
N VAL A 98 -3.84 7.77 8.06
CA VAL A 98 -2.68 7.28 7.31
C VAL A 98 -2.54 5.79 7.54
N ALA A 99 -2.51 5.00 6.47
CA ALA A 99 -2.50 3.54 6.56
C ALA A 99 -1.57 2.90 5.52
N SER A 100 -1.09 1.68 5.82
CA SER A 100 -0.53 0.79 4.79
C SER A 100 -1.62 0.28 3.85
N ASP A 101 -1.21 -0.26 2.69
CA ASP A 101 -2.07 -0.99 1.76
C ASP A 101 -2.74 -2.23 2.37
N GLY A 102 -2.17 -2.78 3.44
CA GLY A 102 -2.84 -3.81 4.24
C GLY A 102 -4.22 -3.41 4.77
N LEU A 103 -4.52 -2.12 5.00
CA LEU A 103 -5.87 -1.70 5.42
C LEU A 103 -6.93 -1.91 4.32
N PRO A 104 -6.81 -1.30 3.13
CA PRO A 104 -7.77 -1.53 2.04
C PRO A 104 -7.82 -2.99 1.59
N ASP A 105 -6.68 -3.69 1.54
CA ASP A 105 -6.63 -5.07 1.05
C ASP A 105 -7.33 -6.04 2.01
N ASN A 106 -7.09 -5.91 3.32
CA ASN A 106 -7.79 -6.70 4.32
C ASN A 106 -9.28 -6.33 4.38
N SER A 107 -9.65 -5.06 4.24
CA SER A 107 -11.07 -4.65 4.23
C SER A 107 -11.83 -5.20 3.02
N ALA A 108 -11.24 -5.15 1.82
CA ALA A 108 -11.82 -5.72 0.62
C ALA A 108 -11.99 -7.23 0.72
N ARG A 109 -11.11 -7.90 1.46
CA ARG A 109 -11.13 -9.36 1.66
C ARG A 109 -12.13 -9.82 2.73
N LEU A 110 -12.23 -9.11 3.84
CA LEU A 110 -12.94 -9.57 5.05
C LEU A 110 -14.36 -8.98 5.20
N THR A 111 -14.58 -7.80 4.63
CA THR A 111 -15.74 -6.98 4.99
C THR A 111 -16.67 -6.65 3.83
N LEU A 112 -16.18 -6.65 2.59
CA LEU A 112 -16.94 -6.11 1.45
C LEU A 112 -17.51 -7.20 0.54
N ASP A 113 -18.83 -7.14 0.31
CA ASP A 113 -19.51 -7.90 -0.73
C ASP A 113 -18.88 -7.60 -2.11
N GLN A 114 -18.93 -8.59 -3.01
CA GLN A 114 -18.41 -8.48 -4.38
C GLN A 114 -19.32 -7.55 -5.24
N HIS A 115 -19.41 -6.27 -4.91
CA HIS A 115 -20.09 -5.28 -5.73
C HIS A 115 -19.28 -5.07 -7.03
N PRO A 116 -19.90 -5.10 -8.23
CA PRO A 116 -19.15 -5.04 -9.50
C PRO A 116 -18.42 -3.71 -9.73
N ASP A 117 -18.91 -2.63 -9.12
CA ASP A 117 -18.28 -1.31 -9.17
C ASP A 117 -17.16 -1.17 -8.11
N VAL A 118 -15.92 -1.09 -8.60
CA VAL A 118 -14.70 -0.97 -7.80
C VAL A 118 -14.57 0.41 -7.15
N GLU A 119 -15.01 1.47 -7.82
CA GLU A 119 -14.84 2.83 -7.33
C GLU A 119 -15.80 3.11 -6.19
N LYS A 120 -17.07 2.71 -6.38
CA LYS A 120 -18.07 2.77 -5.32
C LYS A 120 -17.64 1.97 -4.08
N ARG A 121 -17.06 0.78 -4.29
CA ARG A 121 -16.53 -0.04 -3.18
C ARG A 121 -15.45 0.69 -2.39
N LYS A 122 -14.51 1.37 -3.06
CA LYS A 122 -13.47 2.16 -2.40
C LYS A 122 -14.06 3.31 -1.60
N GLN A 123 -15.03 4.02 -2.17
CA GLN A 123 -15.72 5.10 -1.49
C GLN A 123 -16.46 4.60 -0.24
N ASP A 124 -17.23 3.51 -0.35
CA ASP A 124 -17.96 2.90 0.76
C ASP A 124 -17.01 2.45 1.89
N MET A 125 -15.86 1.90 1.51
CA MET A 125 -14.79 1.50 2.42
C MET A 125 -14.20 2.70 3.17
N ILE A 126 -13.80 3.77 2.46
CA ILE A 126 -13.27 5.00 3.08
C ILE A 126 -14.32 5.61 4.02
N GLN A 127 -15.58 5.67 3.58
CA GLN A 127 -16.68 6.19 4.41
C GLN A 127 -16.89 5.35 5.65
N SER A 128 -16.68 4.03 5.58
CA SER A 128 -16.74 3.16 6.75
C SER A 128 -15.68 3.55 7.79
N TRP A 129 -14.43 3.78 7.37
CA TRP A 129 -13.34 4.15 8.27
C TRP A 129 -13.56 5.53 8.92
N VAL A 130 -14.05 6.50 8.15
CA VAL A 130 -14.41 7.83 8.68
C VAL A 130 -15.50 7.70 9.74
N ARG A 131 -16.51 6.86 9.52
CA ARG A 131 -17.56 6.59 10.53
C ARG A 131 -16.96 5.94 11.78
N SER A 132 -16.08 4.95 11.64
CA SER A 132 -15.41 4.28 12.76
C SER A 132 -14.58 5.25 13.60
N ALA A 133 -13.79 6.11 12.95
CA ALA A 133 -13.00 7.14 13.63
C ALA A 133 -13.89 8.12 14.40
N SER A 134 -15.02 8.51 13.80
CA SER A 134 -15.93 9.53 14.34
C SER A 134 -16.84 9.05 15.47
N ARG A 135 -16.85 7.74 15.81
CA ARG A 135 -17.64 7.21 16.93
C ARG A 135 -17.20 7.85 18.26
N LYS A 136 -18.13 7.92 19.22
CA LYS A 136 -17.89 8.56 20.52
C LYS A 136 -16.77 7.85 21.30
N PRO A 137 -16.01 8.56 22.17
CA PRO A 137 -14.85 8.03 22.89
C PRO A 137 -15.11 6.86 23.86
N LEU A 138 -16.36 6.41 24.00
CA LEU A 138 -16.72 5.29 24.88
C LEU A 138 -16.23 3.93 24.34
N GLU A 139 -15.70 3.89 23.11
CA GLU A 139 -15.23 2.67 22.43
C GLU A 139 -13.75 2.82 22.00
N GLY A 140 -12.78 2.58 22.89
CA GLY A 140 -11.34 2.47 22.52
C GLY A 140 -10.74 3.69 21.81
N LEU A 141 -9.57 3.50 21.17
CA LEU A 141 -8.92 4.52 20.33
C LEU A 141 -9.50 4.51 18.90
N GLU A 142 -9.45 5.63 18.18
CA GLU A 142 -9.94 5.77 16.79
C GLU A 142 -9.35 4.69 15.87
N ALA A 143 -8.04 4.48 15.96
CA ALA A 143 -7.33 3.49 15.15
C ALA A 143 -7.79 2.07 15.48
N GLU A 144 -7.99 1.77 16.76
CA GLU A 144 -8.50 0.47 17.22
C GLU A 144 -9.91 0.21 16.68
N ARG A 145 -10.78 1.22 16.69
CA ARG A 145 -12.14 1.10 16.13
C ARG A 145 -12.12 0.77 14.64
N ILE A 146 -11.30 1.45 13.85
CA ILE A 146 -11.15 1.16 12.41
C ILE A 146 -10.64 -0.27 12.21
N MET A 147 -9.57 -0.66 12.92
CA MET A 147 -9.01 -2.01 12.81
C MET A 147 -10.04 -3.07 13.18
N ARG A 148 -10.75 -2.87 14.30
CA ARG A 148 -11.80 -3.79 14.75
C ARG A 148 -12.92 -3.92 13.73
N ASP A 149 -13.38 -2.81 13.15
CA ASP A 149 -14.42 -2.81 12.12
C ASP A 149 -13.99 -3.60 10.86
N VAL A 150 -12.73 -3.47 10.42
CA VAL A 150 -12.19 -4.28 9.31
C VAL A 150 -12.20 -5.77 9.64
N LEU A 151 -11.86 -6.13 10.88
CA LEU A 151 -11.79 -7.51 11.37
C LEU A 151 -13.15 -8.16 11.61
N GLY A 152 -14.25 -7.42 11.64
CA GLY A 152 -15.59 -7.97 11.92
C GLY A 152 -16.48 -7.09 12.79
N GLY A 153 -15.98 -5.94 13.23
CA GLY A 153 -16.72 -4.93 13.98
C GLY A 153 -17.20 -5.43 15.32
N THR A 154 -18.52 -5.46 15.49
CA THR A 154 -19.17 -5.87 16.74
C THR A 154 -19.31 -7.40 16.87
N ASP A 155 -19.11 -8.16 15.79
CA ASP A 155 -19.15 -9.63 15.84
C ASP A 155 -17.82 -10.17 16.39
N GLU A 156 -17.79 -10.44 17.70
CA GLU A 156 -16.60 -10.95 18.40
C GLU A 156 -16.10 -12.28 17.83
N ARG A 157 -17.01 -13.15 17.37
CA ARG A 157 -16.63 -14.43 16.78
C ARG A 157 -15.93 -14.21 15.45
N LYS A 158 -16.44 -13.30 14.62
CA LYS A 158 -15.81 -12.94 13.35
C LYS A 158 -14.45 -12.29 13.55
N VAL A 159 -14.33 -11.37 14.51
CA VAL A 159 -13.05 -10.74 14.89
C VAL A 159 -12.04 -11.79 15.35
N LEU A 160 -12.44 -12.70 16.26
CA LEU A 160 -11.57 -13.76 16.75
C LEU A 160 -11.13 -14.69 15.63
N MET A 161 -12.06 -15.17 14.79
CA MET A 161 -11.74 -16.03 13.65
C MET A 161 -10.73 -15.38 12.72
N ASN A 162 -10.96 -14.11 12.35
CA ASN A 162 -10.08 -13.37 11.48
C ASN A 162 -8.67 -13.22 12.10
N ILE A 163 -8.56 -12.88 13.39
CA ILE A 163 -7.28 -12.82 14.09
C ILE A 163 -6.60 -14.19 14.18
N THR A 164 -7.35 -15.28 14.38
CA THR A 164 -6.75 -16.63 14.50
C THR A 164 -6.34 -17.22 13.16
N ASP A 165 -7.10 -16.96 12.09
CA ASP A 165 -6.80 -17.41 10.73
C ASP A 165 -5.49 -16.76 10.21
N TRP A 166 -5.16 -15.56 10.69
CA TRP A 166 -3.86 -14.92 10.46
C TRP A 166 -2.69 -15.85 10.78
N PHE A 167 -2.72 -16.51 11.94
CA PHE A 167 -1.64 -17.40 12.38
C PHE A 167 -1.55 -18.69 11.54
N GLN A 168 -2.63 -19.11 10.89
CA GLN A 168 -2.71 -20.41 10.24
C GLN A 168 -2.46 -20.36 8.73
N LEU A 169 -2.88 -19.29 8.06
CA LEU A 169 -2.96 -19.28 6.59
C LEU A 169 -2.06 -18.23 5.92
N SER A 170 -1.40 -17.33 6.67
CA SER A 170 -0.53 -16.26 6.12
C SER A 170 -1.21 -15.48 4.99
N ILE A 171 -2.49 -15.21 5.18
CA ILE A 171 -3.38 -14.68 4.13
C ILE A 171 -3.48 -13.16 4.13
N TRP A 172 -2.89 -12.48 5.10
CA TRP A 172 -3.02 -11.04 5.29
C TRP A 172 -1.74 -10.32 4.95
N ASP A 173 -1.91 -9.07 4.52
CA ASP A 173 -0.83 -8.10 4.50
C ASP A 173 -0.76 -7.35 5.84
N ASP A 174 0.40 -6.78 6.14
CA ASP A 174 0.66 -6.07 7.38
C ASP A 174 -0.24 -4.84 7.52
N LEU A 175 -0.99 -4.78 8.62
CA LEU A 175 -1.92 -3.69 8.90
C LEU A 175 -1.28 -2.64 9.81
N THR A 176 -0.97 -1.46 9.27
CA THR A 176 -0.49 -0.30 10.03
C THR A 176 -1.44 0.86 9.85
N LEU A 177 -1.83 1.50 10.95
CA LEU A 177 -2.79 2.60 10.96
C LEU A 177 -2.37 3.69 11.95
N ILE A 178 -2.40 4.94 11.48
CA ILE A 178 -2.21 6.14 12.28
C ILE A 178 -3.44 7.03 12.06
N VAL A 179 -4.07 7.44 13.16
CA VAL A 179 -5.17 8.40 13.14
C VAL A 179 -4.72 9.67 13.86
N ILE A 180 -4.81 10.80 13.18
CA ILE A 180 -4.46 12.12 13.69
C ILE A 180 -5.75 12.94 13.79
N ASP A 181 -6.16 13.26 15.02
CA ASP A 181 -7.32 14.11 15.28
C ASP A 181 -6.85 15.55 15.51
N LEU A 182 -7.23 16.44 14.60
CA LEU A 182 -6.84 17.84 14.58
C LEU A 182 -8.07 18.70 14.86
N SER A 183 -7.89 19.75 15.66
CA SER A 183 -8.94 20.72 15.95
C SER A 183 -8.41 22.13 15.68
N PHE A 184 -9.04 22.81 14.73
CA PHE A 184 -8.71 24.17 14.34
C PHE A 184 -9.79 25.13 14.85
N PRO A 185 -9.43 26.37 15.22
CA PRO A 185 -10.41 27.42 15.45
C PRO A 185 -11.31 27.58 14.21
N GLU A 186 -12.61 27.82 14.41
CA GLU A 186 -13.48 28.20 13.31
C GLU A 186 -12.99 29.54 12.72
N GLU A 187 -12.92 29.66 11.40
CA GLU A 187 -12.57 30.92 10.74
C GLU A 187 -13.62 31.96 11.16
N ARG A 188 -13.21 32.99 11.91
CA ARG A 188 -14.07 34.15 12.18
C ARG A 188 -14.33 34.84 10.85
N SER A 189 -15.58 34.78 10.39
CA SER A 189 -16.07 35.66 9.33
C SER A 189 -16.12 37.08 9.89
N ASP A 190 -15.11 37.89 9.57
CA ASP A 190 -15.13 39.34 9.74
C ASP A 190 -16.06 40.00 8.70
#